data_AF-A0AA86RF61-F1
#
_entry.id   AF-A0AA86RF61-F1
#
_cell.length_a   1.000
_cell.length_b   1.000
_cell.length_c   1.000
_cell.angle_alpha   90.00
_cell.angle_beta   90.00
_cell.angle_gamma   90.00
#
_symmetry.space_group_name_H-M   'P 1'
#
loop_
_entity.id
_entity.type
_entity.pdbx_description
1 polymer ?
#
loop_
_entity_poly.entity_id
_entity_poly.type
_entity_poly.pdbx_seq_one_letter_code
_entity_poly.pdbx_strand_id
1 'polypeptide(L)'
;MSIAIFTNFGYTPLDGELTPLMIAARNNNVQLVRQFICQAGIKDKLGKTALMYAVQAQSYSSIDILKLQENKIFDNYNQTALDHAIEYGFSEVIEHLKA
;
A
#
# COMPACT_ATOMS: atom_id res chain seq x y z
N MET A 1 -7.24 20.02 9.76
CA MET A 1 -8.54 19.32 9.82
C MET A 1 -8.23 17.87 10.16
N SER A 2 -8.26 17.54 11.45
CA SER A 2 -7.72 16.30 11.99
C SER A 2 -8.74 15.17 11.83
N ILE A 3 -8.35 14.09 11.15
CA ILE A 3 -9.22 12.96 10.78
C ILE A 3 -9.30 12.00 11.98
N ALA A 4 -10.04 12.40 13.02
CA ALA A 4 -10.25 11.62 14.24
C ALA A 4 -11.39 10.57 14.12
N ILE A 5 -11.63 10.02 12.92
CA ILE A 5 -12.71 9.04 12.68
C ILE A 5 -12.28 7.58 12.80
N PHE A 6 -11.00 7.28 13.08
CA PHE A 6 -10.49 5.89 13.09
C PHE A 6 -10.41 5.22 14.46
N THR A 7 -10.80 5.89 15.54
CA THR A 7 -10.63 5.36 16.91
C THR A 7 -11.60 4.24 17.31
N ASN A 8 -12.60 3.89 16.50
CA ASN A 8 -13.65 2.94 16.90
C ASN A 8 -13.49 1.49 16.39
N PHE A 9 -12.34 1.14 15.82
CA PHE A 9 -12.08 -0.21 15.26
C PHE A 9 -10.83 -0.91 15.83
N GLY A 10 -10.28 -0.43 16.95
CA GLY A 10 -9.09 -1.07 17.56
C GLY A 10 -7.77 -0.79 16.84
N TYR A 11 -7.69 0.28 16.05
CA TYR A 11 -6.47 0.71 15.38
C TYR A 11 -5.54 1.41 16.38
N THR A 12 -4.49 0.72 16.83
CA THR A 12 -3.36 1.37 17.49
C THR A 12 -2.44 1.96 16.42
N PRO A 13 -2.11 3.26 16.48
CA PRO A 13 -1.14 3.86 15.57
C PRO A 13 0.25 3.39 16.00
N LEU A 14 0.67 2.22 15.50
CA LEU A 14 2.06 1.79 15.53
C LEU A 14 2.82 2.63 14.49
N ASP A 15 3.47 3.67 14.99
CA ASP A 15 4.58 4.37 14.36
C ASP A 15 4.37 4.83 12.91
N GLY A 16 3.56 5.89 12.77
CA GLY A 16 3.55 6.76 11.59
C GLY A 16 2.36 6.56 10.65
N GLU A 17 1.29 7.33 10.88
CA GLU A 17 0.24 7.77 9.93
C GLU A 17 -0.08 6.87 8.71
N LEU A 18 -0.15 5.56 8.88
CA LEU A 18 -0.63 4.68 7.83
C LEU A 18 -2.10 5.00 7.54
N THR A 19 -2.42 5.14 6.25
CA THR A 19 -3.81 5.29 5.84
C THR A 19 -4.57 3.96 6.00
N PRO A 20 -5.90 4.00 6.17
CA PRO A 20 -6.74 2.80 6.10
C PRO A 20 -6.47 1.97 4.84
N LEU A 21 -6.25 2.61 3.70
CA LEU A 21 -5.90 1.92 2.46
C LEU A 21 -4.57 1.16 2.57
N MET A 22 -3.53 1.74 3.15
CA MET A 22 -2.24 1.05 3.37
C MET A 22 -2.39 -0.18 4.25
N ILE A 23 -3.15 -0.07 5.34
CA ILE A 23 -3.41 -1.19 6.25
C ILE A 23 -4.23 -2.28 5.56
N ALA A 24 -5.29 -1.89 4.82
CA ALA A 24 -6.12 -2.82 4.06
C ALA A 24 -5.30 -3.55 2.98
N ALA A 25 -4.45 -2.82 2.28
CA ALA A 25 -3.59 -3.34 1.23
C ALA A 25 -2.59 -4.37 1.78
N ARG A 26 -1.92 -4.04 2.91
CA ARG A 26 -1.00 -4.94 3.63
C ARG A 26 -1.67 -6.24 4.09
N ASN A 27 -2.94 -6.17 4.50
CA ASN A 27 -3.69 -7.32 5.01
C ASN A 27 -4.46 -8.08 3.90
N ASN A 28 -4.24 -7.74 2.63
CA ASN A 28 -4.98 -8.25 1.48
C ASN A 28 -6.51 -8.17 1.61
N ASN A 29 -7.03 -7.18 2.36
CA ASN A 29 -8.47 -7.02 2.57
C ASN A 29 -9.11 -6.25 1.40
N VAL A 30 -9.42 -6.98 0.33
CA VAL A 30 -9.95 -6.43 -0.93
C VAL A 30 -11.17 -5.52 -0.74
N GLN A 31 -12.07 -5.86 0.19
CA GLN A 31 -13.27 -5.04 0.45
C GLN A 31 -12.88 -3.66 0.98
N LEU A 32 -11.99 -3.61 1.96
CA LEU A 32 -11.49 -2.34 2.50
C LEU A 32 -10.58 -1.60 1.51
N VAL A 33 -9.81 -2.32 0.69
CA VAL A 33 -9.01 -1.69 -0.39
C VAL A 33 -9.93 -0.96 -1.37
N ARG A 34 -11.03 -1.59 -1.80
CA ARG A 34 -12.01 -0.95 -2.68
C ARG A 34 -12.74 0.20 -1.99
N GLN A 35 -13.09 0.05 -0.71
CA GLN A 35 -13.75 1.08 0.07
C GLN A 35 -12.89 2.34 0.24
N PHE A 36 -11.58 2.17 0.45
CA PHE A 36 -10.65 3.27 0.70
C PHE A 36 -9.82 3.67 -0.51
N ILE A 37 -10.21 3.26 -1.72
CA ILE A 37 -9.46 3.52 -2.96
C ILE A 37 -9.24 5.02 -3.25
N CYS A 38 -10.07 5.90 -2.69
CA CYS A 38 -9.91 7.35 -2.76
C CYS A 38 -8.63 7.86 -2.07
N GLN A 39 -7.99 7.04 -1.24
CA GLN A 39 -6.72 7.33 -0.58
C GLN A 39 -5.50 6.90 -1.41
N ALA A 40 -5.71 6.34 -2.60
CA ALA A 40 -4.61 5.93 -3.47
C ALA A 40 -3.67 7.11 -3.77
N GLY A 41 -2.37 6.86 -3.71
CA GLY A 41 -1.31 7.84 -3.90
C GLY A 41 -0.97 8.68 -2.67
N ILE A 42 -1.70 8.56 -1.56
CA ILE A 42 -1.26 9.13 -0.28
C ILE A 42 0.00 8.39 0.17
N LYS A 43 0.99 9.15 0.62
CA LYS A 43 2.29 8.65 1.08
C LYS A 43 2.38 8.78 2.60
N ASP A 44 2.98 7.79 3.26
CA ASP A 44 3.30 7.85 4.68
C ASP A 44 4.58 8.69 4.93
N LYS A 45 5.09 8.67 6.16
CA LYS A 45 6.32 9.41 6.53
C LYS A 45 7.59 8.90 5.84
N LEU A 46 7.62 7.65 5.39
CA LEU A 46 8.70 7.07 4.61
C LEU A 46 8.50 7.27 3.10
N GLY A 47 7.40 7.91 2.71
CA GLY A 47 7.00 8.07 1.33
C GLY A 47 6.31 6.85 0.74
N LYS A 48 6.00 5.83 1.54
CA LYS A 48 5.41 4.58 1.06
C LYS A 48 3.93 4.75 0.79
N THR A 49 3.44 4.10 -0.26
CA THR A 49 2.02 4.04 -0.63
C THR A 49 1.41 2.69 -0.27
N ALA A 50 0.10 2.52 -0.46
CA ALA A 50 -0.59 1.28 -0.17
C ALA A 50 -0.10 0.08 -1.00
N LEU A 51 0.24 0.30 -2.28
CA LEU A 51 0.81 -0.70 -3.16
C LEU A 51 2.16 -1.21 -2.65
N MET A 52 3.02 -0.34 -2.13
CA MET A 52 4.31 -0.75 -1.55
C MET A 52 4.10 -1.67 -0.33
N TYR A 53 3.11 -1.37 0.51
CA TYR A 53 2.72 -2.24 1.62
C TYR A 53 2.11 -3.57 1.14
N ALA A 54 1.33 -3.57 0.06
CA ALA A 54 0.81 -4.79 -0.55
C ALA A 54 1.94 -5.68 -1.10
N VAL A 55 2.95 -5.08 -1.74
CA VAL A 55 4.15 -5.79 -2.24
C VAL A 55 4.94 -6.42 -1.10
N GLN A 56 5.20 -5.67 -0.03
CA GLN A 56 5.92 -6.17 1.15
C GLN A 56 5.21 -7.37 1.80
N ALA A 57 3.87 -7.39 1.76
CA ALA A 57 3.06 -8.47 2.30
C ALA A 57 2.63 -9.52 1.25
N GLN A 58 3.14 -9.46 0.01
CA GLN A 58 2.74 -10.33 -1.11
C GLN A 58 1.21 -10.45 -1.28
N SER A 59 0.50 -9.34 -1.07
CA SER A 59 -0.96 -9.27 -1.13
C SER A 59 -1.44 -9.12 -2.57
N TYR A 60 -1.41 -10.22 -3.33
CA TYR A 60 -1.65 -10.25 -4.78
C TYR A 60 -2.95 -9.54 -5.21
N SER A 61 -4.06 -9.76 -4.50
CA SER A 61 -5.35 -9.15 -4.87
C SER A 61 -5.34 -7.63 -4.66
N SER A 62 -4.69 -7.15 -3.60
CA SER A 62 -4.47 -5.71 -3.39
C SER A 62 -3.54 -5.11 -4.45
N ILE A 63 -2.48 -5.85 -4.85
CA ILE A 63 -1.54 -5.42 -5.90
C ILE A 63 -2.29 -5.19 -7.20
N ASP A 64 -3.12 -6.14 -7.63
CA ASP A 64 -3.86 -6.03 -8.89
C ASP A 64 -4.82 -4.84 -8.93
N ILE A 65 -5.40 -4.48 -7.78
CA ILE A 65 -6.30 -3.32 -7.67
C ILE A 65 -5.52 -2.01 -7.70
N LEU A 66 -4.38 -1.94 -7.01
CA LEU A 66 -3.65 -0.69 -6.77
C LEU A 66 -2.59 -0.37 -7.83
N LYS A 67 -2.12 -1.36 -8.60
CA LYS A 67 -1.03 -1.19 -9.58
C LYS A 67 -1.30 -0.08 -10.60
N LEU A 68 -2.54 0.04 -11.07
CA LEU A 68 -2.87 1.07 -12.08
C LEU A 68 -2.78 2.50 -11.52
N GLN A 69 -2.91 2.67 -10.21
CA GLN A 69 -2.92 3.99 -9.57
C GLN A 69 -1.55 4.39 -9.02
N GLU A 70 -0.75 3.44 -8.52
CA GLU A 70 0.43 3.74 -7.71
C GLU A 70 1.77 3.25 -8.28
N ASN A 71 1.79 2.50 -9.39
CA ASN A 71 3.02 1.85 -9.90
C ASN A 71 4.17 2.82 -10.26
N LYS A 72 3.88 4.11 -10.45
CA LYS A 72 4.89 5.13 -10.78
C LYS A 72 5.19 6.08 -9.62
N ILE A 73 4.73 5.76 -8.41
CA ILE A 73 4.99 6.58 -7.23
C ILE A 73 6.27 6.10 -6.57
N PHE A 74 7.13 7.06 -6.23
CA PHE A 74 8.39 6.83 -5.54
C PHE A 74 8.25 7.11 -4.05
N ASP A 75 8.90 6.30 -3.22
CA ASP A 75 9.08 6.58 -1.80
C ASP A 75 10.23 7.58 -1.55
N ASN A 76 10.61 7.80 -0.29
CA ASN A 76 11.68 8.74 0.04
C ASN A 76 13.08 8.20 -0.28
N TYR A 77 13.21 6.93 -0.65
CA TYR A 77 14.44 6.29 -1.11
C TYR A 77 14.52 6.26 -2.65
N ASN A 78 13.60 6.96 -3.34
CA ASN A 78 13.44 6.92 -4.79
C ASN A 78 13.13 5.50 -5.34
N GLN A 79 12.45 4.66 -4.55
CA GLN A 79 12.04 3.33 -4.96
C GLN A 79 10.54 3.28 -5.26
N THR A 80 10.18 2.60 -6.33
CA THR A 80 8.80 2.23 -6.67
C THR A 80 8.40 0.90 -6.02
N ALA A 81 7.11 0.57 -6.06
CA ALA A 81 6.64 -0.74 -5.61
C ALA A 81 7.32 -1.91 -6.36
N LEU A 82 7.68 -1.72 -7.63
CA LEU A 82 8.44 -2.70 -8.41
C LEU A 82 9.88 -2.84 -7.91
N ASP A 83 10.54 -1.74 -7.56
CA ASP A 83 11.91 -1.78 -7.02
C ASP A 83 11.97 -2.54 -5.71
N HIS A 84 10.98 -2.34 -4.82
CA HIS A 84 10.83 -3.14 -3.60
C HIS A 84 10.65 -4.64 -3.91
N ALA A 85 9.81 -5.00 -4.88
CA ALA A 85 9.61 -6.40 -5.26
C ALA A 85 10.88 -7.06 -5.82
N ILE A 86 11.68 -6.29 -6.58
CA ILE A 86 12.98 -6.74 -7.11
C ILE A 86 13.98 -6.94 -5.97
N GLU A 87 14.09 -5.99 -5.04
CA GLU A 87 14.99 -6.07 -3.89
C GLU A 87 14.70 -7.29 -3.01
N TYR A 88 13.43 -7.63 -2.80
CA TYR A 88 13.02 -8.82 -2.04
C TYR A 88 13.11 -10.13 -2.83
N GLY A 89 13.33 -10.10 -4.15
CA GLY A 89 13.35 -11.30 -4.99
C GLY A 89 11.98 -11.95 -5.19
N PHE A 90 10.89 -11.17 -5.13
CA PHE A 90 9.52 -11.68 -5.24
C PHE A 90 9.09 -11.84 -6.70
N SER A 91 9.60 -12.87 -7.37
CA SER A 91 9.36 -13.14 -8.81
C SER A 91 7.89 -13.10 -9.22
N GLU A 92 6.99 -13.71 -8.44
CA GLU A 92 5.56 -13.71 -8.77
C GLU A 92 4.92 -12.32 -8.63
N VAL A 93 5.31 -11.55 -7.61
CA VAL A 93 4.83 -10.17 -7.41
C VAL A 93 5.31 -9.25 -8.52
N ILE A 94 6.56 -9.44 -8.98
CA ILE A 94 7.12 -8.71 -10.12
C ILE A 94 6.25 -8.92 -11.37
N GLU A 95 5.80 -10.15 -11.63
CA GLU A 95 4.92 -10.42 -12.79
C GLU A 95 3.55 -9.75 -12.65
N HIS A 96 2.98 -9.72 -11.44
CA HIS A 96 1.70 -9.02 -11.19
C HIS A 96 1.81 -7.49 -11.35
N LEU A 97 2.99 -6.91 -11.07
CA LEU A 97 3.24 -5.47 -11.21
C LEU A 97 3.55 -5.03 -12.65
N LYS A 98 4.07 -5.93 -13.48
CA LYS A 98 4.38 -5.68 -14.90
C LYS A 98 3.17 -5.82 -15.81
N ALA A 99 2.21 -6.67 -15.45
CA ALA A 99 0.98 -6.94 -16.19
C ALA A 99 -0.05 -5.81 -16.02
#